data_AF-A0A0D8CJ33-F1
#
_entry.id   AF-A0A0D8CJ33-F1
#
_cell.length_a   1.000
_cell.length_b   1.000
_cell.length_c   1.000
_cell.angle_alpha   90.00
_cell.angle_beta   90.00
_cell.angle_gamma   90.00
#
_symmetry.space_group_name_H-M   'P 1'
#
loop_
_entity.id
_entity.type
_entity.pdbx_description
1 polymer ?
#
loop_
_entity_poly.entity_id
_entity_poly.type
_entity_poly.pdbx_seq_one_letter_code
_entity_poly.pdbx_strand_id
1 'polypeptide(L)'
;MNIFNLLQGLRDALFPAIMFALLLLGSVVTSPKAEVYQGDGRAPLSLLKQTASDGKITVIDVLKGSADQDVVKGATNPGGEQGNSYDLVLANGDAWQKDSDGEFVVVKVLYMGSVQKTCSVYAVKDGSAYKTKCQ
;
A
#
# COMPACT_ATOMS: atom_id res chain seq x y z
N MET A 1 14.21 56.28 20.04
CA MET A 1 14.19 55.11 19.13
C MET A 1 12.76 54.95 18.64
N ASN A 2 12.52 55.21 17.36
CA ASN A 2 11.18 55.39 16.77
C ASN A 2 10.46 54.06 16.55
N ILE A 3 9.14 54.07 16.80
CA ILE A 3 8.19 52.94 16.60
C ILE A 3 8.25 52.35 15.17
N PHE A 4 8.72 53.14 14.20
CA PHE A 4 8.96 52.73 12.82
C PHE A 4 10.03 51.64 12.64
N ASN A 5 11.07 51.60 13.48
CA ASN A 5 12.12 50.57 13.41
C ASN A 5 11.64 49.21 13.94
N LEU A 6 10.68 49.22 14.87
CA LEU A 6 10.05 47.99 15.42
C LEU A 6 9.11 47.34 14.41
N LEU A 7 8.37 48.14 13.63
CA LEU A 7 7.47 47.66 12.59
C LEU A 7 8.21 47.07 11.37
N GLN A 8 9.40 47.60 11.04
CA GLN A 8 10.24 47.04 9.97
C GLN A 8 10.90 45.71 10.37
N GLY A 9 11.44 45.60 11.58
CA GLY A 9 12.03 44.35 12.08
C GLY A 9 11.00 43.22 12.23
N LEU A 10 9.76 43.55 12.60
CA LEU A 10 8.67 42.57 12.69
C LEU A 10 8.29 42.01 11.31
N ARG A 11 8.31 42.84 10.27
CA ARG A 11 8.01 42.42 8.89
C ARG A 11 9.10 41.50 8.36
N ASP A 12 10.37 41.85 8.52
CA ASP A 12 11.50 41.06 8.00
C ASP A 12 11.71 39.71 8.72
N ALA A 13 11.22 39.56 9.95
CA ALA A 13 11.27 38.28 10.68
C ALA A 13 10.06 37.36 10.37
N LEU A 14 8.88 37.91 10.08
CA LEU A 14 7.66 37.13 9.85
C LEU A 14 7.61 36.46 8.47
N PHE A 15 8.12 37.13 7.42
CA PHE A 15 8.08 36.56 6.07
C PHE A 15 8.89 35.25 5.91
N PRO A 16 10.12 35.14 6.43
CA PRO A 16 10.89 33.89 6.39
C PRO A 16 10.25 32.77 7.22
N ALA A 17 9.69 33.12 8.39
CA ALA A 17 9.05 32.16 9.28
C ALA A 17 7.78 31.54 8.66
N ILE A 18 6.96 32.36 7.98
CA ILE A 18 5.76 31.88 7.27
C ILE A 18 6.14 31.02 6.06
N MET A 19 7.19 31.38 5.32
CA MET A 19 7.70 30.55 4.21
C MET A 19 8.24 29.20 4.69
N PHE A 20 8.98 29.15 5.80
CA PHE A 20 9.43 27.89 6.40
C PHE A 20 8.26 27.03 6.90
N ALA A 21 7.24 27.63 7.49
CA ALA A 21 6.03 26.91 7.91
C ALA A 21 5.27 26.33 6.71
N LEU A 22 5.12 27.09 5.61
CA LEU A 22 4.49 26.62 4.38
C LEU A 22 5.28 25.48 3.71
N LEU A 23 6.62 25.52 3.74
CA LEU A 23 7.47 24.42 3.26
C LEU A 23 7.34 23.16 4.11
N LEU A 24 7.13 23.29 5.42
CA LEU A 24 6.92 22.17 6.34
C LEU A 24 5.51 21.56 6.23
N LEU A 25 4.51 22.34 5.84
CA LEU A 25 3.14 21.86 5.58
C LEU A 25 2.97 21.21 4.20
N GLY A 26 3.84 21.54 3.24
CA GLY A 26 3.82 20.97 1.89
C GLY A 26 4.51 19.61 1.73
N SER A 27 5.23 19.12 2.74
CA SER A 27 6.05 17.91 2.65
C SER A 27 5.36 16.62 3.11
N VAL A 28 4.11 16.69 3.58
CA VAL A 28 3.31 15.49 3.86
C VAL A 28 2.46 15.13 2.64
N VAL A 29 3.11 15.03 1.48
CA VAL A 29 2.51 14.35 0.33
C VAL A 29 2.70 12.88 0.61
N THR A 30 1.73 12.24 1.25
CA THR A 30 1.77 10.80 1.44
C THR A 30 1.71 10.15 0.06
N SER A 31 2.82 9.56 -0.38
CA SER A 31 2.94 8.84 -1.64
C SER A 31 1.82 7.80 -1.82
N PRO A 32 1.38 7.55 -3.06
CA PRO A 32 0.26 6.65 -3.34
C PRO A 32 0.57 5.26 -2.76
N LYS A 33 -0.34 4.77 -1.90
CA LYS A 33 -0.30 3.44 -1.23
C LYS A 33 -0.24 2.28 -2.23
N ALA A 34 0.22 1.11 -1.76
CA ALA A 34 0.43 -0.15 -2.49
C ALA A 34 -0.53 -0.32 -3.68
N GLU A 35 0.00 -0.39 -4.91
CA GLU A 35 -0.80 -0.56 -6.11
C GLU A 35 -1.02 -2.06 -6.32
N VAL A 36 -2.00 -2.61 -5.63
CA VAL A 36 -2.59 -3.87 -6.07
C VAL A 36 -3.44 -3.55 -7.29
N TYR A 37 -3.22 -4.27 -8.39
CA TYR A 37 -3.90 -4.10 -9.66
C TYR A 37 -4.98 -5.16 -9.85
N GLN A 38 -5.95 -4.87 -10.72
CA GLN A 38 -6.93 -5.79 -11.24
C GLN A 38 -7.02 -5.57 -12.76
N GLY A 39 -6.53 -6.54 -13.54
CA GLY A 39 -6.26 -6.31 -14.96
C GLY A 39 -5.19 -5.24 -15.16
N ASP A 40 -5.42 -4.31 -16.08
CA ASP A 40 -4.48 -3.22 -16.42
C ASP A 40 -4.62 -1.99 -15.49
N GLY A 41 -5.61 -1.99 -14.59
CA GLY A 41 -5.92 -0.86 -13.70
C GLY A 41 -5.66 -1.17 -12.23
N ARG A 42 -5.59 -0.14 -11.39
CA ARG A 42 -5.52 -0.31 -9.93
C ARG A 42 -6.79 -1.00 -9.42
N ALA A 43 -6.62 -1.97 -8.52
CA ALA A 43 -7.73 -2.60 -7.83
C ALA A 43 -8.49 -1.54 -7.02
N PRO A 44 -9.84 -1.49 -7.12
CA PRO A 44 -10.61 -0.53 -6.36
C PRO A 44 -10.49 -0.83 -4.86
N LEU A 45 -10.46 0.23 -4.04
CA LEU A 45 -10.31 0.09 -2.59
C LEU A 45 -11.44 -0.75 -1.96
N SER A 46 -12.64 -0.74 -2.55
CA SER A 46 -13.76 -1.60 -2.15
C SER A 46 -13.43 -3.08 -2.25
N LEU A 47 -12.69 -3.48 -3.29
CA LEU A 47 -12.23 -4.86 -3.50
C LEU A 47 -11.14 -5.21 -2.48
N LEU A 48 -10.18 -4.32 -2.24
CA LEU A 48 -9.11 -4.55 -1.27
C LEU A 48 -9.59 -4.60 0.19
N LYS A 49 -10.72 -3.94 0.48
CA LYS A 49 -11.39 -3.99 1.79
C LYS A 49 -12.46 -5.07 1.88
N GLN A 50 -12.70 -5.83 0.81
CA GLN A 50 -13.66 -6.93 0.84
C GLN A 50 -13.21 -7.95 1.87
N THR A 51 -14.10 -8.33 2.77
CA THR A 51 -13.82 -9.34 3.79
C THR A 51 -14.06 -10.75 3.25
N ALA A 52 -13.32 -11.72 3.78
CA ALA A 52 -13.68 -13.12 3.71
C ALA A 52 -15.07 -13.37 4.34
N SER A 53 -15.61 -14.57 4.20
CA SER A 53 -16.93 -14.95 4.74
C SER A 53 -17.03 -14.81 6.25
N ASP A 54 -15.91 -14.76 6.97
CA ASP A 54 -15.87 -14.54 8.41
C ASP A 54 -16.14 -13.08 8.83
N GLY A 55 -16.16 -12.15 7.87
CA GLY A 55 -16.40 -10.72 8.06
C GLY A 55 -15.26 -9.98 8.76
N LYS A 56 -14.09 -10.60 8.97
CA LYS A 56 -12.99 -10.04 9.77
C LYS A 56 -11.74 -9.80 8.95
N ILE A 57 -11.42 -10.71 8.05
CA ILE A 57 -10.14 -10.70 7.32
C ILE A 57 -10.37 -10.04 5.96
N THR A 58 -9.69 -8.93 5.67
CA THR A 58 -9.78 -8.29 4.34
C THR A 58 -8.72 -8.81 3.38
N VAL A 59 -8.92 -8.56 2.08
CA VAL A 59 -7.94 -8.87 1.03
C VAL A 59 -6.58 -8.23 1.34
N ILE A 60 -6.56 -6.95 1.73
CA ILE A 60 -5.30 -6.28 2.04
C ILE A 60 -4.62 -6.87 3.29
N ASP A 61 -5.39 -7.36 4.27
CA ASP A 61 -4.83 -7.99 5.47
C ASP A 61 -4.11 -9.30 5.14
N VAL A 62 -4.71 -10.15 4.29
CA VAL A 62 -4.05 -11.40 3.89
C VAL A 62 -2.80 -11.17 3.06
N LEU A 63 -2.84 -10.22 2.12
CA LEU A 63 -1.68 -9.94 1.27
C LEU A 63 -0.51 -9.36 2.09
N LYS A 64 -0.79 -8.46 3.04
CA LYS A 64 0.24 -7.89 3.92
C LYS A 64 0.78 -8.87 4.96
N GLY A 65 -0.03 -9.87 5.34
CA GLY A 65 0.36 -10.92 6.28
C GLY A 65 0.75 -12.24 5.63
N SER A 66 0.96 -12.26 4.30
CA SER A 66 1.31 -13.45 3.54
C SER A 66 2.60 -14.10 4.05
N ALA A 67 2.67 -15.43 3.97
CA ALA A 67 3.91 -16.17 4.24
C ALA A 67 4.98 -15.95 3.15
N ASP A 68 4.57 -15.56 1.95
CA ASP A 68 5.48 -15.18 0.87
C ASP A 68 5.88 -13.70 0.96
N GLN A 69 7.19 -13.44 1.07
CA GLN A 69 7.73 -12.09 1.27
C GLN A 69 7.59 -11.17 0.06
N ASP A 70 7.53 -11.69 -1.16
CA ASP A 70 7.37 -10.85 -2.35
C ASP A 70 5.92 -10.36 -2.47
N VAL A 71 4.97 -11.20 -2.06
CA VAL A 71 3.58 -10.78 -1.86
C VAL A 71 3.50 -9.68 -0.81
N VAL A 72 4.14 -9.85 0.34
CA VAL A 72 4.16 -8.82 1.40
C VAL A 72 4.77 -7.52 0.88
N LYS A 73 5.91 -7.58 0.19
CA LYS A 73 6.55 -6.40 -0.42
C LYS A 73 5.61 -5.68 -1.38
N GLY A 74 4.98 -6.40 -2.31
CA GLY A 74 4.03 -5.80 -3.25
C GLY A 74 2.78 -5.23 -2.57
N ALA A 75 2.35 -5.80 -1.44
CA ALA A 75 1.18 -5.33 -0.69
C ALA A 75 1.48 -4.17 0.29
N THR A 76 2.73 -4.00 0.71
CA THR A 76 3.11 -3.04 1.77
C THR A 76 3.87 -1.82 1.25
N ASN A 77 4.58 -1.93 0.11
CA ASN A 77 5.43 -0.87 -0.39
C ASN A 77 5.22 -0.57 -1.91
N PRO A 78 4.22 0.27 -2.28
CA PRO A 78 3.93 0.65 -3.67
C PRO A 78 5.11 1.32 -4.40
N GLY A 79 5.22 1.06 -5.69
CA GLY A 79 5.67 2.09 -6.63
C GLY A 79 7.14 2.50 -6.54
N GLY A 80 8.05 1.59 -6.17
CA GLY A 80 9.48 1.86 -6.33
C GLY A 80 10.06 2.91 -5.39
N GLU A 81 9.36 3.32 -4.32
CA GLU A 81 9.99 4.13 -3.29
C GLU A 81 11.13 3.33 -2.65
N GLN A 82 12.36 3.73 -3.01
CA GLN A 82 13.64 3.12 -2.67
C GLN A 82 13.68 1.58 -2.74
N GLY A 83 13.69 1.05 -3.96
CA GLY A 83 14.20 -0.30 -4.23
C GLY A 83 13.18 -1.45 -4.16
N ASN A 84 11.89 -1.17 -3.98
CA ASN A 84 10.86 -2.19 -4.14
C ASN A 84 10.27 -2.20 -5.56
N SER A 85 10.59 -3.22 -6.36
CA SER A 85 10.07 -3.36 -7.72
C SER A 85 8.96 -4.42 -7.83
N TYR A 86 8.32 -4.75 -6.71
CA TYR A 86 7.25 -5.74 -6.66
C TYR A 86 5.86 -5.09 -6.75
N ASP A 87 5.05 -5.58 -7.69
CA ASP A 87 3.63 -5.23 -7.85
C ASP A 87 2.77 -6.50 -7.73
N LEU A 88 1.49 -6.34 -7.36
CA LEU A 88 0.54 -7.45 -7.28
C LEU A 88 -0.63 -7.24 -8.24
N VAL A 89 -0.97 -8.25 -9.03
CA VAL A 89 -2.16 -8.24 -9.88
C VAL A 89 -3.11 -9.32 -9.39
N LEU A 90 -4.32 -8.94 -8.96
CA LEU A 90 -5.40 -9.88 -8.66
C LEU A 90 -5.75 -10.66 -9.93
N ALA A 91 -5.73 -11.99 -9.84
CA ALA A 91 -5.87 -12.84 -11.02
C ALA A 91 -7.32 -12.92 -11.54
N ASN A 92 -8.31 -12.64 -10.69
CA ASN A 92 -9.73 -12.86 -10.98
C ASN A 92 -10.60 -11.61 -10.72
N GLY A 93 -11.82 -11.61 -11.29
CA GLY A 93 -12.80 -10.54 -11.13
C GLY A 93 -13.34 -10.41 -9.70
N ASP A 94 -13.45 -11.54 -9.00
CA ASP A 94 -13.75 -11.60 -7.56
C ASP A 94 -12.44 -11.75 -6.77
N ALA A 95 -12.34 -11.06 -5.63
CA ALA A 95 -11.12 -11.14 -4.82
C ALA A 95 -10.99 -12.48 -4.07
N TRP A 96 -12.10 -12.96 -3.52
CA TRP A 96 -12.13 -14.18 -2.72
C TRP A 96 -12.59 -15.38 -3.54
N GLN A 97 -11.84 -16.46 -3.41
CA GLN A 97 -12.16 -17.80 -3.90
C GLN A 97 -12.16 -18.77 -2.74
N LYS A 98 -12.62 -20.01 -2.97
CA LYS A 98 -12.70 -21.03 -1.94
C LYS A 98 -12.35 -22.40 -2.49
N ASP A 99 -11.53 -23.14 -1.74
CA ASP A 99 -11.19 -24.54 -2.00
C ASP A 99 -11.28 -25.37 -0.69
N SER A 100 -10.71 -26.58 -0.69
CA SER A 100 -10.65 -27.46 0.49
C SER A 100 -9.78 -26.93 1.64
N ASP A 101 -8.84 -26.03 1.37
CA ASP A 101 -7.94 -25.43 2.35
C ASP A 101 -8.49 -24.13 2.94
N GLY A 102 -9.51 -23.52 2.33
CA GLY A 102 -10.23 -22.37 2.85
C GLY A 102 -10.54 -21.32 1.79
N GLU A 103 -10.87 -20.12 2.24
CA GLU A 103 -11.00 -18.96 1.36
C GLU A 103 -9.63 -18.34 1.08
N PHE A 104 -9.40 -17.91 -0.15
CA PHE A 104 -8.11 -17.38 -0.58
C PHE A 104 -8.24 -16.32 -1.67
N VAL A 105 -7.18 -15.54 -1.81
CA VAL A 105 -6.99 -14.55 -2.89
C VAL A 105 -5.87 -15.02 -3.79
N VAL A 106 -6.06 -14.91 -5.11
CA VAL A 106 -5.01 -15.23 -6.09
C VAL A 106 -4.38 -13.94 -6.60
N VAL A 107 -3.07 -13.82 -6.44
CA VAL A 107 -2.27 -12.71 -6.94
C VAL A 107 -1.13 -13.20 -7.82
N LYS A 108 -0.91 -12.50 -8.93
CA LYS A 108 0.34 -12.57 -9.69
C LYS A 108 1.31 -11.58 -9.08
N VAL A 109 2.51 -12.06 -8.78
CA VAL A 109 3.61 -11.22 -8.29
C VAL A 109 4.43 -10.79 -9.50
N LEU A 110 4.52 -9.49 -9.74
CA LEU A 110 5.32 -8.90 -10.80
C LEU A 110 6.59 -8.34 -10.18
N TYR A 111 7.72 -8.52 -10.87
CA TYR A 111 8.97 -7.83 -10.56
C TYR A 111 9.39 -7.05 -11.80
N MET A 112 9.54 -5.73 -11.66
CA MET A 112 9.86 -4.84 -12.78
C MET A 112 8.91 -5.04 -13.98
N GLY A 113 7.61 -5.16 -13.71
CA GLY A 113 6.57 -5.35 -14.74
C GLY A 113 6.46 -6.77 -15.31
N SER A 114 7.35 -7.70 -14.94
CA SER A 114 7.32 -9.08 -15.42
C SER A 114 6.76 -10.03 -14.36
N VAL A 115 5.79 -10.85 -14.73
CA VAL A 115 5.22 -11.88 -13.84
C VAL A 115 6.30 -12.87 -13.44
N GLN A 116 6.52 -13.03 -12.13
CA GLN A 116 7.49 -13.97 -11.57
C GLN A 116 6.84 -15.27 -11.12
N LYS A 117 5.69 -15.16 -10.43
CA LYS A 117 4.98 -16.29 -9.83
C LYS A 117 3.51 -15.93 -9.58
N THR A 118 2.69 -16.95 -9.39
CA THR A 118 1.29 -16.78 -8.98
C THR A 118 1.08 -17.41 -7.62
N CYS A 119 0.52 -16.65 -6.67
CA CYS A 119 0.33 -17.08 -5.30
C CYS A 119 -1.15 -17.08 -4.92
N SER A 120 -1.57 -18.13 -4.23
CA SER A 120 -2.85 -18.21 -3.50
C SER A 120 -2.58 -17.94 -2.03
N VAL A 121 -3.14 -16.85 -1.49
CA VAL A 121 -2.99 -16.43 -0.09
C VAL A 121 -4.31 -16.70 0.63
N TYR A 122 -4.27 -17.62 1.58
CA TYR A 122 -5.45 -18.12 2.27
C TYR A 122 -5.79 -17.26 3.49
N ALA A 123 -7.06 -17.05 3.79
CA ALA A 123 -7.56 -16.46 5.04
C ALA A 123 -7.40 -17.41 6.26
N VAL A 124 -6.41 -18.28 6.21
CA VAL A 124 -6.05 -19.23 7.25
C VAL A 124 -4.59 -19.01 7.56
N LYS A 125 -4.25 -18.89 8.85
CA LYS A 125 -2.85 -18.72 9.27
C LYS A 125 -2.15 -20.06 9.43
N ASP A 126 -0.87 -20.07 9.09
CA ASP A 126 0.10 -21.09 9.46
C ASP A 126 1.17 -20.40 10.34
N GLY A 127 1.05 -20.58 11.65
CA GLY A 127 1.79 -19.78 12.62
C GLY A 127 1.33 -18.31 12.65
N SER A 128 2.25 -17.37 12.44
CA SER A 128 1.97 -15.92 12.49
C SER A 128 1.50 -15.34 11.15
N ALA A 129 1.79 -16.02 10.05
CA ALA A 129 1.52 -15.57 8.68
C ALA A 129 0.32 -16.31 8.07
N TYR A 130 -0.29 -15.72 7.05
CA TYR A 130 -1.32 -16.36 6.25
C TYR A 130 -0.71 -17.41 5.33
N LYS A 131 -1.29 -18.62 5.35
CA LYS A 131 -0.88 -19.74 4.51
C LYS A 131 -0.85 -19.28 3.06
N THR A 132 0.25 -19.52 2.38
CA THR A 132 0.48 -19.04 1.01
C THR A 132 1.05 -20.17 0.18
N LYS A 133 0.50 -20.38 -1.02
CA LYS A 133 1.00 -21.35 -1.99
C LYS A 133 1.34 -20.63 -3.29
N CYS A 134 2.58 -20.70 -3.73
CA CYS A 134 3.03 -20.09 -4.98
C CYS A 134 3.44 -21.15 -6.00
N GLN A 135 3.21 -20.85 -7.27
CA GLN A 135 3.61 -21.64 -8.45
C GLN A 135 4.47 -20.79 -9.36
#